data_AF-A0A848BCG6-F1
#
_entry.id   AF-A0A848BCG6-F1
#
_cell.length_a   1.000
_cell.length_b   1.000
_cell.length_c   1.000
_cell.angle_alpha   90.00
_cell.angle_beta   90.00
_cell.angle_gamma   90.00
#
_symmetry.space_group_name_H-M   'P 1'
#
loop_
_entity.id
_entity.type
_entity.pdbx_description
1 polymer ?
#
loop_
_entity_poly.entity_id
_entity_poly.type
_entity_poly.pdbx_seq_one_letter_code
_entity_poly.pdbx_strand_id
1 'polypeptide(L)'
;MVIRDLFVERKEEMEMKMKVLLINRWSQLETVGGAERVFFSMANALSERHEVTALAMTQTGAERPFFDLNKNVKFLHLKNCYEKTKSIKHKIARTFY
;
A
#
# COMPACT_ATOMS: atom_id res chain seq x y z
N MET A 1 -35.74 4.82 26.23
CA MET A 1 -34.46 4.63 25.52
C MET A 1 -33.64 3.65 26.32
N VAL A 2 -33.42 2.45 25.81
CA VAL A 2 -32.85 1.34 26.58
C VAL A 2 -31.34 1.36 26.40
N ILE A 3 -30.57 0.97 27.43
CA ILE A 3 -29.09 0.95 27.40
C ILE A 3 -28.51 0.20 26.19
N ARG A 4 -29.26 -0.75 25.61
CA ARG A 4 -28.92 -1.45 24.35
C ARG A 4 -28.89 -0.53 23.13
N ASP A 5 -29.80 0.43 23.05
CA ASP A 5 -29.93 1.35 21.91
C ASP A 5 -28.70 2.29 21.88
N LEU A 6 -28.27 2.79 23.05
CA LEU A 6 -27.02 3.54 23.24
C LEU A 6 -25.74 2.76 22.91
N PHE A 7 -25.77 1.43 23.10
CA PHE A 7 -24.61 0.56 22.81
C PHE A 7 -24.51 0.22 21.32
N VAL A 8 -25.62 0.20 20.58
CA VAL A 8 -25.64 0.07 19.12
C VAL A 8 -25.24 1.38 18.47
N GLU A 9 -25.77 2.52 18.93
CA GLU A 9 -25.42 3.86 18.42
C GLU A 9 -23.93 4.18 18.64
N ARG A 10 -23.34 3.82 19.80
CA ARG A 10 -21.87 3.96 20.02
C ARG A 10 -21.00 2.96 19.25
N LYS A 11 -21.56 1.85 18.76
CA LYS A 11 -20.86 0.90 17.89
C LYS A 11 -20.82 1.44 16.44
N GLU A 12 -21.85 2.18 16.05
CA GLU A 12 -21.99 2.88 14.77
C GLU A 12 -21.18 4.19 14.70
N GLU A 13 -20.88 4.84 15.84
CA GLU A 13 -19.89 5.94 15.94
C GLU A 13 -18.42 5.48 15.90
N MET A 14 -18.12 4.19 16.12
CA MET A 14 -16.76 3.69 16.42
C MET A 14 -16.25 2.52 15.57
N GLU A 15 -16.73 2.31 14.33
CA GLU A 15 -15.78 1.79 13.33
C GLU A 15 -14.83 2.95 13.00
N MET A 16 -13.82 3.16 13.86
CA MET A 16 -12.85 4.22 13.70
C MET A 16 -12.25 4.15 12.30
N LYS A 17 -12.53 5.16 11.47
CA LYS A 17 -11.84 5.37 10.21
C LYS A 17 -10.37 5.63 10.51
N MET A 18 -9.56 4.59 10.40
CA MET A 18 -8.12 4.67 10.59
C MET A 18 -7.46 5.27 9.36
N LYS A 19 -6.34 5.95 9.59
CA LYS A 19 -5.41 6.35 8.53
C LYS A 19 -4.37 5.25 8.37
N VAL A 20 -4.42 4.55 7.24
CA VAL A 20 -3.55 3.41 6.96
C VAL A 20 -2.53 3.81 5.90
N LEU A 21 -1.25 3.63 6.21
CA LEU A 21 -0.16 3.77 5.25
C LEU A 21 0.38 2.38 4.91
N LEU A 22 0.11 1.91 3.70
CA LEU A 22 0.71 0.70 3.16
C LEU A 22 1.99 1.09 2.41
N ILE A 23 3.11 0.47 2.75
CA ILE A 23 4.41 0.77 2.14
C ILE A 23 4.98 -0.50 1.52
N ASN A 24 5.46 -0.39 0.29
CA ASN A 24 6.30 -1.42 -0.29
C ASN A 24 7.54 -0.83 -0.98
N ARG A 25 8.62 -1.61 -0.98
CA ARG A 25 9.88 -1.30 -1.66
C ARG A 25 10.17 -2.37 -2.70
N TRP A 26 10.12 -1.99 -3.98
CA TRP A 26 10.44 -2.85 -5.12
C TRP A 26 11.57 -2.25 -5.95
N SER A 27 12.17 -3.01 -6.87
CA SER A 27 13.07 -2.39 -7.85
C SER A 27 12.31 -1.59 -8.90
N GLN A 28 11.19 -2.12 -9.38
CA GLN A 28 10.36 -1.55 -10.43
C GLN A 28 8.88 -1.62 -10.03
N LEU A 29 8.06 -0.68 -10.51
CA LEU A 29 6.61 -0.66 -10.22
C LEU A 29 5.80 -1.57 -11.16
N GLU A 30 6.35 -1.85 -12.34
CA GLU A 30 5.65 -2.51 -13.45
C GLU A 30 5.78 -4.04 -13.40
N THR A 31 6.52 -4.58 -12.43
CA THR A 31 6.56 -6.01 -12.24
C THR A 31 5.15 -6.51 -11.92
N VAL A 32 4.69 -7.51 -12.67
CA VAL A 32 3.41 -8.17 -12.43
C VAL A 32 3.67 -9.40 -11.59
N GLY A 33 4.07 -9.17 -10.34
CA GLY A 33 4.35 -10.21 -9.35
C GLY A 33 3.19 -10.44 -8.39
N GLY A 34 3.23 -11.58 -7.69
CA GLY A 34 2.22 -11.92 -6.68
C GLY A 34 2.18 -10.92 -5.52
N ALA A 35 3.34 -10.41 -5.09
CA ALA A 35 3.44 -9.45 -4.01
C ALA A 35 2.81 -8.09 -4.38
N GLU A 36 2.99 -7.62 -5.62
CA GLU A 36 2.36 -6.38 -6.10
C GLU A 36 0.83 -6.55 -6.16
N ARG A 37 0.35 -7.68 -6.70
CA ARG A 37 -1.09 -7.97 -6.75
C ARG A 37 -1.72 -7.95 -5.35
N VAL A 38 -1.09 -8.61 -4.38
CA VAL A 38 -1.59 -8.65 -3.00
C VAL A 38 -1.56 -7.27 -2.36
N PHE A 39 -0.50 -6.49 -2.57
CA PHE A 39 -0.37 -5.14 -2.02
C PHE A 39 -1.52 -4.22 -2.49
N PHE A 40 -1.79 -4.17 -3.79
CA PHE A 40 -2.86 -3.32 -4.32
C PHE A 40 -4.26 -3.86 -3.98
N SER A 41 -4.44 -5.19 -3.95
CA SER A 41 -5.71 -5.79 -3.49
C SER A 41 -6.00 -5.45 -2.03
N MET A 42 -4.97 -5.46 -1.18
CA MET A 42 -5.09 -5.09 0.23
C MET A 42 -5.39 -3.60 0.40
N ALA A 43 -4.74 -2.73 -0.37
CA ALA A 43 -5.05 -1.30 -0.37
C ALA A 43 -6.51 -1.04 -0.73
N ASN A 44 -7.01 -1.72 -1.76
CA ASN A 44 -8.40 -1.59 -2.21
C ASN A 44 -9.37 -2.07 -1.13
N ALA A 45 -9.15 -3.25 -0.55
CA ALA A 45 -10.02 -3.81 0.49
C ALA A 45 -10.06 -2.92 1.74
N LEU A 46 -8.90 -2.41 2.19
CA LEU A 46 -8.86 -1.52 3.36
C LEU A 46 -9.53 -0.17 3.08
N SER A 47 -9.52 0.30 1.84
CA SER A 47 -10.14 1.58 1.46
C SER A 47 -11.67 1.59 1.53
N GLU A 48 -12.30 0.43 1.70
CA GLU A 48 -13.75 0.33 1.91
C GLU A 48 -14.17 0.91 3.25
N ARG A 49 -13.31 0.82 4.27
CA ARG A 49 -13.61 1.24 5.65
C ARG A 49 -12.63 2.25 6.22
N HIS A 50 -11.47 2.45 5.59
CA HIS A 50 -10.38 3.27 6.12
C HIS A 50 -9.86 4.29 5.09
N GLU A 51 -9.17 5.32 5.57
CA GLU A 51 -8.42 6.23 4.71
C GLU A 51 -7.07 5.59 4.40
N VAL A 52 -6.85 5.16 3.16
CA VAL A 52 -5.66 4.39 2.78
C VAL A 52 -4.75 5.20 1.87
N THR A 53 -3.48 5.28 2.24
CA THR A 53 -2.39 5.72 1.37
C THR A 53 -1.53 4.51 1.01
N ALA A 54 -1.39 4.22 -0.28
CA ALA A 54 -0.48 3.22 -0.79
C ALA A 54 0.79 3.89 -1.31
N LEU A 55 1.90 3.69 -0.62
CA LEU A 55 3.22 4.21 -0.98
C LEU A 55 4.07 3.12 -1.62
N ALA A 56 4.29 3.24 -2.93
CA ALA A 56 5.29 2.45 -3.63
C ALA A 56 6.61 3.21 -3.68
N MET A 57 7.68 2.57 -3.24
CA MET A 57 9.04 3.10 -3.31
C MET A 57 9.85 2.21 -4.26
N THR A 58 10.28 2.76 -5.40
CA THR A 58 11.00 2.00 -6.41
C THR A 58 12.31 2.66 -6.84
N GLN A 59 13.15 1.92 -7.57
CA GLN A 59 14.27 2.55 -8.28
C GLN A 59 13.77 3.21 -9.56
N THR A 60 13.02 2.47 -10.37
CA THR A 60 12.44 2.94 -11.64
C THR A 60 11.00 2.46 -11.78
N GLY A 61 10.32 2.86 -12.86
CA GLY A 61 8.97 2.40 -13.22
C GLY A 61 8.03 3.53 -13.60
N ALA A 62 6.89 3.15 -14.18
CA ALA A 62 5.77 4.00 -14.52
C ALA A 62 5.24 4.82 -13.34
N GLU A 63 4.47 5.88 -13.63
CA GLU A 63 3.80 6.71 -12.61
C GLU A 63 2.62 6.00 -11.93
N ARG A 64 2.10 4.93 -12.54
CA ARG A 64 0.94 4.18 -12.05
C ARG A 64 1.24 2.69 -12.05
N PRO A 65 0.65 1.94 -11.11
CA PRO A 65 0.80 0.50 -11.11
C PRO A 65 -0.03 -0.13 -12.23
N PHE A 66 0.34 -1.37 -12.58
CA PHE A 66 -0.38 -2.18 -13.54
C PHE A 66 -1.77 -2.61 -13.03
N PHE A 67 -1.93 -2.77 -11.71
CA PHE A 67 -3.18 -3.21 -11.09
C PHE A 67 -4.13 -2.04 -10.83
N ASP A 68 -5.43 -2.30 -10.99
CA ASP A 68 -6.47 -1.32 -10.69
C ASP A 68 -6.46 -0.91 -9.22
N LEU A 69 -6.53 0.40 -8.99
CA LEU A 69 -6.63 1.01 -7.68
C LEU A 69 -8.02 1.59 -7.50
N ASN A 70 -8.62 1.33 -6.34
CA ASN A 70 -9.84 1.99 -5.93
C ASN A 70 -9.59 3.50 -5.84
N LYS A 71 -10.51 4.31 -6.36
CA LYS A 71 -10.45 5.78 -6.32
C LYS A 71 -10.28 6.35 -4.89
N ASN A 72 -10.65 5.57 -3.88
CA ASN A 72 -10.53 5.94 -2.46
C ASN A 72 -9.11 5.72 -1.90
N VAL A 73 -8.22 5.06 -2.65
CA VAL A 73 -6.82 4.88 -2.26
C VAL A 73 -6.01 6.06 -2.77
N LYS A 74 -5.31 6.75 -1.86
CA LYS A 74 -4.29 7.73 -2.23
C LYS A 74 -3.01 7.01 -2.60
N PHE A 75 -2.72 6.95 -3.90
CA PHE A 75 -1.48 6.35 -4.36
C PHE A 75 -0.33 7.38 -4.41
N LEU A 76 0.82 7.01 -3.86
CA LEU A 76 2.06 7.77 -3.91
C LEU A 76 3.17 6.88 -4.46
N HIS A 77 3.92 7.39 -5.43
CA HIS A 77 5.08 6.71 -6.00
C HIS A 77 6.33 7.55 -5.79
N LEU A 78 7.30 7.00 -5.05
CA LEU A 78 8.63 7.57 -4.90
C LEU A 78 9.63 6.76 -5.72
N LYS A 79 10.30 7.42 -6.65
CA LYS A 79 11.34 6.82 -7.51
C LYS A 79 12.73 7.01 -6.91
N ASN A 80 13.74 6.39 -7.52
CA ASN A 80 15.15 6.58 -7.16
C ASN A 80 15.49 6.27 -5.69
N CYS A 81 14.70 5.41 -5.04
CA CYS A 81 14.82 5.13 -3.61
C CYS A 81 16.06 4.29 -3.23
N TYR A 82 16.88 3.86 -4.19
CA TYR A 82 18.12 3.11 -3.95
C TYR A 82 19.39 3.85 -4.40
N GLU A 83 19.30 5.15 -4.69
CA GLU A 83 20.44 5.96 -5.19
C GLU A 83 21.61 6.09 -4.19
N LYS A 84 21.40 5.83 -2.90
CA LYS A 84 22.51 5.63 -1.95
C LYS A 84 23.10 4.23 -2.11
N THR A 85 23.86 4.08 -3.20
CA THR A 85 24.94 3.11 -3.44
C THR A 85 24.66 1.66 -3.02
N LYS A 86 23.94 0.92 -3.88
CA LYS A 86 24.03 -0.55 -3.86
C LYS A 86 25.44 -0.96 -4.28
N SER A 87 26.24 -1.39 -3.31
CA SER A 87 27.53 -2.03 -3.57
C SER A 87 27.34 -3.23 -4.52
N ILE A 88 28.37 -3.56 -5.29
CA ILE A 88 28.36 -4.72 -6.21
C ILE A 88 27.89 -6.00 -5.49
N LYS A 89 28.27 -6.17 -4.21
CA LYS A 89 27.81 -7.27 -3.35
C LYS A 89 26.29 -7.31 -3.18
N HIS A 90 25.66 -6.16 -2.98
CA HIS A 90 24.21 -6.06 -2.84
C HIS A 90 23.47 -6.33 -4.15
N LYS A 91 24.09 -6.03 -5.31
CA LYS A 91 23.55 -6.40 -6.62
C LYS A 91 23.65 -7.91 -6.84
N ILE A 92 24.81 -8.51 -6.56
CA ILE A 92 25.07 -9.96 -6.70
C ILE A 92 24.10 -10.77 -5.83
N ALA A 93 23.97 -10.45 -4.54
CA ALA A 93 23.11 -11.20 -3.63
C ALA A 93 21.64 -11.28 -4.10
N ARG A 94 21.13 -10.22 -4.74
CA ARG A 94 19.76 -10.15 -5.26
C ARG A 94 19.54 -10.86 -6.60
N THR A 95 20.60 -11.23 -7.30
CA THR A 95 20.51 -12.01 -8.55
C THR A 95 20.38 -13.51 -8.25
N PHE A 96 20.86 -13.95 -7.08
CA PHE A 96 20.89 -15.35 -6.66
C PHE A 96 19.87 -15.68 -5.55
N TYR A 97 18.97 -14.74 -5.22
CA TYR A 97 17.78 -14.90 -4.36
C TYR A 97 16.54 -14.50 -5.17
#